data_AF-A0A101CSY8-F1
#
_entry.id   AF-A0A101CSY8-F1
#
_cell.length_a   1.000
_cell.length_b   1.000
_cell.length_c   1.000
_cell.angle_alpha   90.00
_cell.angle_beta   90.00
_cell.angle_gamma   90.00
#
_symmetry.space_group_name_H-M   'P 1'
#
loop_
_entity.id
_entity.type
_entity.pdbx_description
1 polymer ?
#
loop_
_entity_poly.entity_id
_entity_poly.type
_entity_poly.pdbx_seq_one_letter_code
_entity_poly.pdbx_strand_id
1 'polypeptide(L)'
;MNVEQMLAGYNDYNQANFYFYTEPQFKIFKSSKLGIRYELKFTKIEFNDSIAYKEKKRSQYMGLFYTFDNNKDYYDRTQGVSITISSNNYFNFMNSGNGFSKHELIANFYTLVRNKHPQIIMANRFVAKVTTRNVPFYEKYVVGNIDLRGYVKQQHTGEKLYAAQSETRVKLNDYLGVVVFGGLALSTNSAREVNVKELLPAGGFGLRVKESKYKKLYTGIDFAWGKGDWGFYFRVGDAF
;
A
#
# COMPACT_ATOMS: atom_id res chain seq x y z
N MET A 1 -13.44 -17.12 20.38
CA MET A 1 -13.72 -15.81 19.73
C MET A 1 -13.42 -14.75 20.77
N ASN A 2 -12.45 -13.87 20.54
CA ASN A 2 -12.03 -12.90 21.57
C ASN A 2 -13.02 -11.72 21.61
N VAL A 3 -13.24 -11.11 22.77
CA VAL A 3 -14.24 -10.02 22.95
C VAL A 3 -14.01 -8.85 21.97
N GLU A 4 -12.75 -8.58 21.63
CA GLU A 4 -12.36 -7.60 20.61
C GLU A 4 -12.95 -7.87 19.21
N GLN A 5 -13.09 -9.14 18.82
CA GLN A 5 -13.64 -9.54 17.52
C GLN A 5 -15.16 -9.39 17.46
N MET A 6 -15.85 -9.48 18.60
CA MET A 6 -17.29 -9.28 18.68
C MET A 6 -17.65 -7.79 18.59
N LEU A 7 -16.84 -6.90 19.15
CA LEU A 7 -17.10 -5.46 19.18
C LEU A 7 -16.72 -4.75 17.87
N ALA A 8 -15.69 -5.21 17.17
CA ALA A 8 -15.23 -4.61 15.91
C ALA A 8 -16.15 -4.88 14.70
N GLY A 9 -17.07 -5.84 14.83
CA GLY A 9 -17.91 -6.28 13.70
C GLY A 9 -19.17 -5.45 13.46
N TYR A 10 -19.61 -4.63 14.42
CA TYR A 10 -20.96 -4.03 14.36
C TYR A 10 -21.14 -2.65 14.99
N ASN A 11 -20.13 -2.12 15.71
CA ASN A 11 -20.29 -0.90 16.51
C ASN A 11 -19.43 0.26 16.00
N ASP A 12 -20.04 1.45 15.94
CA ASP A 12 -19.33 2.70 15.71
C ASP A 12 -18.29 2.93 16.81
N TYR A 13 -17.05 3.22 16.42
CA TYR A 13 -15.95 3.49 17.32
C TYR A 13 -15.20 4.76 16.92
N ASN A 14 -14.75 5.51 17.93
CA ASN A 14 -13.85 6.64 17.77
C ASN A 14 -12.43 6.19 18.11
N GLN A 15 -11.48 6.48 17.23
CA GLN A 15 -10.07 6.17 17.45
C GLN A 15 -9.22 7.43 17.41
N ALA A 16 -8.50 7.70 18.49
CA ALA A 16 -7.47 8.74 18.55
C ALA A 16 -6.09 8.09 18.62
N ASN A 17 -5.17 8.52 17.75
CA ASN A 17 -3.81 8.01 17.72
C ASN A 17 -2.81 9.16 17.92
N PHE A 18 -1.88 8.99 18.86
CA PHE A 18 -0.72 9.86 19.02
C PHE A 18 0.54 9.10 18.61
N TYR A 19 1.41 9.75 17.82
CA TYR A 19 2.60 9.14 17.27
C TYR A 19 3.84 9.96 17.63
N PHE A 20 4.89 9.26 18.03
CA PHE A 20 6.25 9.74 17.88
C PHE A 20 6.92 8.89 16.80
N TYR A 21 7.47 9.54 15.77
CA TYR A 21 8.04 8.87 14.61
C TYR A 21 9.34 9.55 14.21
N THR A 22 10.37 8.74 13.95
CA THR A 22 11.66 9.22 13.43
C THR A 22 12.20 8.27 12.39
N GLU A 23 12.77 8.83 11.34
CA GLU A 23 13.30 8.09 10.20
C GLU A 23 14.60 8.72 9.67
N PRO A 24 15.74 8.63 10.40
CA PRO A 24 17.03 9.03 9.86
C PRO A 24 17.38 8.19 8.63
N GLN A 25 17.71 8.89 7.54
CA GLN A 25 18.10 8.29 6.27
C GLN A 25 19.49 8.77 5.83
N PHE A 26 20.30 7.83 5.36
CA PHE A 26 21.65 8.05 4.89
C PHE A 26 21.72 7.69 3.41
N LYS A 27 22.20 8.62 2.60
CA LYS A 27 22.49 8.36 1.20
C LYS A 27 23.78 7.55 1.12
N ILE A 28 23.70 6.31 0.65
CA ILE A 28 24.87 5.43 0.49
C ILE A 28 25.44 5.55 -0.92
N PHE A 29 24.56 5.62 -1.93
CA PHE A 29 24.93 5.82 -3.33
C PHE A 29 24.05 6.89 -3.98
N LYS A 30 24.36 7.28 -5.23
CA LYS A 30 23.62 8.33 -5.95
C LYS A 30 22.10 8.11 -5.93
N SER A 31 21.67 6.85 -6.08
CA SER A 31 20.27 6.42 -6.16
C SER A 31 19.84 5.53 -4.99
N SER A 32 20.65 5.38 -3.94
CA SER A 32 20.37 4.46 -2.83
C SER A 32 20.42 5.15 -1.48
N LYS A 33 19.45 4.84 -0.62
CA LYS A 33 19.42 5.29 0.76
C LYS A 33 19.14 4.12 1.69
N LEU A 34 19.77 4.15 2.85
CA LEU A 34 19.49 3.25 3.97
C LEU A 34 19.01 4.11 5.13
N GLY A 35 18.03 3.65 5.88
CA GLY A 35 17.61 4.35 7.07
C GLY A 35 17.14 3.41 8.16
N ILE A 36 16.99 4.01 9.33
CA ILE A 36 16.42 3.38 10.52
C ILE A 36 15.09 4.08 10.76
N ARG A 37 14.08 3.32 11.16
CA ARG A 37 12.76 3.83 11.52
C ARG A 37 12.47 3.47 12.96
N TYR A 38 11.95 4.41 13.73
CA TYR A 38 11.38 4.14 15.05
C TYR A 38 10.02 4.82 15.14
N GLU A 39 9.03 4.07 15.61
CA GLU A 39 7.69 4.56 15.85
C GLU A 39 7.23 4.14 17.24
N LEU A 40 6.60 5.06 17.94
CA LEU A 40 5.84 4.85 19.16
C LEU A 40 4.44 5.40 18.95
N LYS A 41 3.44 4.53 19.06
CA LYS A 41 2.02 4.83 18.81
C LYS A 41 1.21 4.58 20.07
N PHE A 42 0.41 5.56 20.46
CA PHE A 42 -0.57 5.45 21.52
C PHE A 42 -1.95 5.53 20.89
N THR A 43 -2.74 4.47 21.05
CA THR A 43 -4.07 4.36 20.46
C THR A 43 -5.11 4.34 21.58
N LYS A 44 -6.07 5.25 21.50
CA LYS A 44 -7.24 5.28 22.38
C LYS A 44 -8.47 4.98 21.52
N ILE A 45 -9.19 3.92 21.88
CA ILE A 45 -10.42 3.50 21.20
C ILE A 45 -11.58 3.70 22.17
N GLU A 46 -12.62 4.39 21.73
CA GLU A 46 -13.86 4.59 22.47
C GLU A 46 -15.02 4.04 21.62
N PHE A 47 -15.67 2.99 22.11
CA PHE A 47 -16.84 2.41 21.45
C PHE A 47 -18.10 3.16 21.89
N ASN A 48 -18.99 3.47 20.94
CA ASN A 48 -20.16 4.31 21.17
C ASN A 48 -21.38 3.54 21.75
N ASP A 49 -21.14 2.38 22.36
CA ASP A 49 -22.18 1.46 22.77
C ASP A 49 -22.66 1.72 24.21
N SER A 50 -23.79 1.10 24.60
CA SER A 50 -24.50 1.31 25.87
C SER A 50 -23.63 1.16 27.14
N ILE A 51 -22.47 0.52 27.00
CA ILE A 51 -21.41 0.45 28.00
C ILE A 51 -20.15 1.04 27.34
N ALA A 52 -19.78 2.27 27.71
CA ALA A 52 -18.62 2.95 27.16
C ALA A 52 -17.32 2.19 27.51
N TYR A 53 -16.91 1.26 26.65
CA TYR A 53 -15.63 0.57 26.75
C TYR A 53 -14.52 1.46 26.20
N LYS A 54 -13.51 1.72 27.04
CA LYS A 54 -12.34 2.52 26.67
C LYS A 54 -11.12 1.62 26.66
N GLU A 55 -10.50 1.49 25.50
CA GLU A 55 -9.26 0.75 25.36
C GLU A 55 -8.09 1.69 25.08
N LYS A 56 -6.99 1.50 25.81
CA LYS A 56 -5.73 2.19 25.56
C LYS A 56 -4.69 1.17 25.17
N LYS A 57 -4.23 1.22 23.93
CA LYS A 57 -3.14 0.40 23.41
C LYS A 57 -1.91 1.26 23.18
N ARG A 58 -0.76 0.64 23.35
CA ARG A 58 0.53 1.20 22.96
C ARG A 58 1.18 0.24 21.99
N SER A 59 1.81 0.73 20.92
CA SER A 59 2.65 -0.10 20.08
C SER A 59 3.91 0.64 19.73
N GLN A 60 4.98 -0.11 19.49
CA GLN A 60 6.24 0.47 19.10
C GLN A 60 7.03 -0.53 18.27
N TYR A 61 7.77 -0.01 17.31
CA TYR A 61 8.67 -0.82 16.52
C TYR A 61 9.95 -0.06 16.20
N MET A 62 11.00 -0.83 15.92
CA MET A 62 12.19 -0.33 15.27
C MET A 62 12.38 -1.11 13.97
N GLY A 63 12.79 -0.40 12.93
CA GLY A 63 12.97 -0.99 11.62
C GLY A 63 14.17 -0.47 10.86
N LEU A 64 14.56 -1.24 9.86
CA LEU A 64 15.54 -0.85 8.86
C LEU A 64 14.84 -0.81 7.52
N PHE A 65 15.20 0.15 6.68
CA PHE A 65 14.70 0.22 5.32
C PHE A 65 15.79 0.66 4.36
N TYR A 66 15.73 0.10 3.16
CA TYR A 66 16.57 0.44 2.03
C TYR A 66 15.68 0.89 0.88
N THR A 67 16.05 1.99 0.25
CA THR A 67 15.39 2.49 -0.96
C THR A 67 16.40 2.64 -2.08
N PHE A 68 16.03 2.19 -3.27
CA PHE A 68 16.73 2.47 -4.51
C PHE A 68 15.75 3.16 -5.46
N ASP A 69 16.09 4.32 -5.97
CA ASP A 69 15.28 5.04 -6.95
C ASP A 69 16.17 5.71 -8.00
N ASN A 70 16.01 5.29 -9.26
CA ASN A 70 16.70 5.88 -10.40
C ASN A 70 15.72 6.42 -11.46
N ASN A 71 14.49 6.72 -11.06
CA ASN A 71 13.50 7.31 -11.96
C ASN A 71 13.98 8.64 -12.50
N LYS A 72 13.79 8.85 -13.82
CA LYS A 72 14.27 10.06 -14.50
C LYS A 72 13.53 11.34 -14.09
N ASP A 73 12.25 11.21 -13.73
CA ASP A 73 11.36 12.33 -13.40
C ASP A 73 10.48 11.92 -12.23
N TYR A 74 10.37 12.79 -11.23
CA TYR A 74 9.60 12.52 -10.01
C TYR A 74 8.08 12.64 -10.26
N TYR A 75 7.66 13.53 -11.15
CA TYR A 75 6.24 13.83 -11.38
C TYR A 75 5.63 12.98 -12.50
N ASP A 76 6.45 12.51 -13.45
CA ASP A 76 6.02 11.71 -14.60
C ASP A 76 7.04 10.59 -14.86
N ARG A 77 6.96 9.53 -14.06
CA ARG A 77 7.85 8.38 -14.13
C ARG A 77 7.60 7.60 -15.42
N THR A 78 8.40 7.90 -16.44
CA THR A 78 8.33 7.24 -17.76
C THR A 78 9.34 6.10 -17.92
N GLN A 79 10.48 6.20 -17.23
CA GLN A 79 11.55 5.22 -17.25
C GLN A 79 12.27 5.20 -15.90
N GLY A 80 12.55 3.99 -15.42
CA GLY A 80 13.32 3.77 -14.20
C GLY A 80 12.74 2.67 -13.32
N VAL A 81 13.36 2.53 -12.16
CA VAL A 81 13.05 1.52 -11.17
C VAL A 81 13.05 2.18 -9.79
N SER A 82 12.06 1.84 -8.98
CA SER A 82 12.00 2.18 -7.56
C SER A 82 11.83 0.89 -6.77
N ILE A 83 12.73 0.60 -5.85
CA ILE A 83 12.68 -0.56 -4.96
C ILE A 83 12.77 -0.08 -3.53
N THR A 84 11.85 -0.53 -2.68
CA THR A 84 11.88 -0.32 -1.24
C THR A 84 11.84 -1.68 -0.55
N ILE A 85 12.77 -1.90 0.36
CA ILE A 85 12.80 -3.08 1.25
C ILE A 85 12.77 -2.55 2.67
N SER A 86 11.90 -3.10 3.51
CA SER A 86 11.82 -2.72 4.92
C SER A 86 11.57 -3.91 5.83
N SER A 87 12.03 -3.78 7.07
CA SER A 87 11.87 -4.76 8.14
C SER A 87 11.60 -4.00 9.42
N ASN A 88 10.39 -4.10 9.95
CA ASN A 88 9.93 -3.42 11.16
C ASN A 88 9.64 -4.46 12.24
N ASN A 89 10.29 -4.35 13.40
CA ASN A 89 10.16 -5.29 14.51
C ASN A 89 9.40 -4.62 15.65
N TYR A 90 8.19 -5.10 15.90
CA TYR A 90 7.33 -4.66 16.98
C TYR A 90 7.74 -5.36 18.26
N PHE A 91 8.01 -4.57 19.29
CA PHE A 91 8.45 -5.08 20.58
C PHE A 91 7.27 -5.32 21.52
N ASN A 92 7.45 -6.21 22.49
CA ASN A 92 6.46 -6.60 23.49
C ASN A 92 6.63 -5.91 24.87
N PHE A 93 7.45 -4.86 24.98
CA PHE A 93 7.70 -4.21 26.28
C PHE A 93 6.65 -3.13 26.62
N MET A 94 6.37 -2.98 27.92
CA MET A 94 5.40 -2.02 28.49
C MET A 94 4.01 -2.11 27.83
N ASN A 95 3.43 -3.32 27.86
CA ASN A 95 2.04 -3.59 27.51
C ASN A 95 1.67 -3.36 26.03
N SER A 96 2.64 -3.53 25.11
CA SER A 96 2.41 -3.38 23.66
C SER A 96 1.84 -4.61 22.94
N GLY A 97 1.44 -5.64 23.69
CA GLY A 97 0.95 -6.91 23.16
C GLY A 97 2.08 -7.87 22.77
N ASN A 98 1.81 -8.73 21.78
CA ASN A 98 2.78 -9.70 21.29
C ASN A 98 3.83 -9.04 20.39
N GLY A 99 5.08 -9.50 20.47
CA GLY A 99 6.13 -9.09 19.55
C GLY A 99 5.96 -9.78 18.20
N PHE A 100 6.10 -9.03 17.12
CA PHE A 100 6.03 -9.54 15.75
C PHE A 100 6.89 -8.69 14.83
N SER A 101 7.23 -9.18 13.63
CA SER A 101 7.89 -8.38 12.62
C SER A 101 7.04 -8.27 11.36
N LYS A 102 7.22 -7.17 10.65
CA LYS A 102 6.64 -6.85 9.34
C LYS A 102 7.79 -6.64 8.36
N HIS A 103 7.81 -7.41 7.28
CA HIS A 103 8.78 -7.25 6.21
C HIS A 103 8.05 -6.91 4.92
N GLU A 104 8.54 -5.90 4.20
CA GLU A 104 7.92 -5.41 2.99
C GLU A 104 8.96 -5.24 1.88
N LEU A 105 8.61 -5.69 0.68
CA LEU A 105 9.30 -5.43 -0.57
C LEU A 105 8.28 -4.78 -1.53
N ILE A 106 8.62 -3.61 -2.03
CA ILE A 106 7.84 -2.88 -3.03
C ILE A 106 8.78 -2.57 -4.19
N ALA A 107 8.43 -2.99 -5.39
CA ALA A 107 9.21 -2.73 -6.59
C ALA A 107 8.30 -2.17 -7.69
N ASN A 108 8.64 -1.00 -8.21
CA ASN A 108 7.99 -0.34 -9.33
C ASN A 108 8.96 -0.26 -10.50
N PHE A 109 8.52 -0.65 -11.70
CA PHE A 109 9.28 -0.62 -12.93
C PHE A 109 8.52 0.20 -13.98
N TYR A 110 9.20 1.16 -14.58
CA TYR A 110 8.64 2.02 -15.63
C TYR A 110 9.45 1.84 -16.90
N THR A 111 8.75 1.51 -17.97
CA THR A 111 9.35 1.31 -19.30
C THR A 111 8.59 2.14 -20.32
N LEU A 112 9.31 3.04 -20.97
CA LEU A 112 8.82 3.74 -22.15
C LEU A 112 8.84 2.80 -23.34
N VAL A 113 7.67 2.28 -23.71
CA VAL A 113 7.48 1.33 -24.80
C VAL A 113 7.53 2.05 -26.15
N ARG A 114 6.92 3.23 -26.22
CA ARG A 114 6.87 4.05 -27.43
C ARG A 114 7.09 5.50 -27.08
N ASN A 115 8.12 6.10 -27.67
CA ASN A 115 8.44 7.53 -27.47
C ASN A 115 7.75 8.47 -28.48
N LYS A 116 7.19 7.93 -29.57
CA LYS A 116 6.45 8.72 -30.59
C LYS A 116 4.97 8.82 -30.22
N HIS A 117 4.31 9.92 -30.55
CA HIS A 117 2.87 10.07 -30.29
C HIS A 117 2.02 8.94 -30.92
N PRO A 118 1.06 8.38 -30.18
CA PRO A 118 0.85 8.55 -28.73
C PRO A 118 1.97 7.87 -27.92
N GLN A 119 2.48 8.55 -26.88
CA GLN A 119 3.54 8.00 -26.02
C GLN A 119 2.94 6.86 -25.18
N ILE A 120 3.61 5.71 -25.13
CA ILE A 120 3.15 4.55 -24.36
C ILE A 120 4.17 4.21 -23.28
N ILE A 121 3.71 4.19 -22.03
CA ILE A 121 4.50 3.80 -20.86
C ILE A 121 3.84 2.58 -20.23
N MET A 122 4.64 1.56 -19.92
CA MET A 122 4.24 0.44 -19.10
C MET A 122 4.78 0.63 -17.69
N ALA A 123 3.90 0.63 -16.70
CA ALA A 123 4.23 0.75 -15.28
C ALA A 123 3.81 -0.53 -14.57
N ASN A 124 4.77 -1.21 -13.95
CA ASN A 124 4.54 -2.48 -13.26
C ASN A 124 4.90 -2.32 -11.79
N ARG A 125 4.01 -2.77 -10.91
CA ARG A 125 4.20 -2.77 -9.47
C ARG A 125 4.14 -4.19 -8.94
N PHE A 126 5.11 -4.52 -8.09
CA PHE A 126 5.17 -5.76 -7.34
C PHE A 126 5.30 -5.45 -5.86
N VAL A 127 4.51 -6.13 -5.05
CA VAL A 127 4.43 -5.95 -3.61
C VAL A 127 4.48 -7.32 -2.95
N ALA A 128 5.35 -7.48 -1.97
CA ALA A 128 5.40 -8.63 -1.09
C ALA A 128 5.49 -8.12 0.35
N LYS A 129 4.47 -8.40 1.14
CA LYS A 129 4.37 -8.00 2.53
C LYS A 129 4.14 -9.25 3.36
N VAL A 130 4.98 -9.49 4.34
CA VAL A 130 4.89 -10.67 5.19
C VAL A 130 5.04 -10.26 6.65
N THR A 131 4.32 -10.92 7.53
CA THR A 131 4.54 -10.81 8.96
C THR A 131 5.04 -12.12 9.55
N THR A 132 5.62 -12.07 10.74
CA THR A 132 5.76 -13.27 11.58
C THR A 132 4.38 -13.77 12.05
N ARG A 133 4.34 -14.91 12.73
CA ARG A 133 3.09 -15.47 13.27
C ARG A 133 2.55 -14.64 14.45
N ASN A 134 1.25 -14.77 14.72
CA ASN A 134 0.55 -14.19 15.87
C ASN A 134 0.39 -12.66 15.82
N VAL A 135 0.20 -12.12 14.61
CA VAL A 135 -0.07 -10.69 14.43
C VAL A 135 -1.52 -10.37 14.80
N PRO A 136 -1.77 -9.32 15.60
CA PRO A 136 -3.13 -8.86 15.88
C PRO A 136 -3.91 -8.57 14.59
N PHE A 137 -5.21 -8.83 14.58
CA PHE A 137 -6.01 -8.71 13.35
C PHE A 137 -5.95 -7.32 12.71
N TYR A 138 -5.82 -6.26 13.51
CA TYR A 138 -5.70 -4.86 13.08
C TYR A 138 -4.32 -4.50 12.52
N GLU A 139 -3.32 -5.37 12.63
CA GLU A 139 -1.98 -5.20 12.06
C GLU A 139 -1.76 -6.06 10.81
N LYS A 140 -2.74 -6.91 10.43
CA LYS A 140 -2.72 -7.67 9.19
C LYS A 140 -2.73 -6.75 7.98
N TYR A 141 -2.13 -7.21 6.89
CA TYR A 141 -2.18 -6.48 5.63
C TYR A 141 -3.55 -6.59 5.00
N VAL A 142 -4.00 -5.49 4.40
CA VAL A 142 -5.28 -5.38 3.72
C VAL A 142 -5.01 -5.23 2.22
N VAL A 143 -5.72 -5.99 1.39
CA VAL A 143 -5.68 -5.80 -0.06
C VAL A 143 -6.53 -4.59 -0.43
N GLY A 144 -5.95 -3.67 -1.19
CA GLY A 144 -6.63 -2.48 -1.68
C GLY A 144 -5.68 -1.32 -1.94
N ASN A 145 -6.27 -0.15 -2.20
CA ASN A 145 -5.56 1.12 -2.39
C ASN A 145 -4.54 1.07 -3.55
N ILE A 146 -3.27 1.40 -3.31
CA ILE A 146 -2.21 1.46 -4.34
C ILE A 146 -1.67 0.09 -4.74
N ASP A 147 -1.82 -0.94 -3.90
CA ASP A 147 -1.22 -2.25 -4.14
C ASP A 147 -2.04 -3.07 -5.15
N LEU A 148 -3.36 -3.00 -5.06
CA LEU A 148 -4.29 -3.51 -6.06
C LEU A 148 -5.61 -2.73 -5.99
N ARG A 149 -6.01 -2.12 -7.10
CA ARG A 149 -7.24 -1.33 -7.18
C ARG A 149 -8.45 -2.23 -7.40
N GLY A 150 -9.65 -1.75 -7.05
CA GLY A 150 -10.91 -2.51 -7.21
C GLY A 150 -11.39 -3.21 -5.93
N TYR A 151 -10.67 -3.07 -4.83
CA TYR A 151 -11.05 -3.56 -3.50
C TYR A 151 -11.09 -2.38 -2.52
N VAL A 152 -12.30 -1.91 -2.17
CA VAL A 152 -12.56 -0.75 -1.30
C VAL A 152 -12.98 -1.21 0.09
N LYS A 153 -13.74 -2.30 0.19
CA LYS A 153 -14.36 -2.74 1.46
C LYS A 153 -13.36 -3.31 2.47
N GLN A 154 -12.06 -3.36 2.13
CA GLN A 154 -10.97 -3.84 3.00
C GLN A 154 -11.22 -5.25 3.58
N GLN A 155 -12.02 -6.07 2.89
CA GLN A 155 -12.50 -7.37 3.39
C GLN A 155 -11.42 -8.45 3.34
N HIS A 156 -10.42 -8.29 2.47
CA HIS A 156 -9.37 -9.27 2.26
C HIS A 156 -8.13 -8.91 3.08
N THR A 157 -7.93 -9.63 4.18
CA THR A 157 -6.83 -9.39 5.10
C THR A 157 -6.02 -10.66 5.39
N GLY A 158 -4.73 -10.49 5.66
CA GLY A 158 -3.83 -11.62 5.93
C GLY A 158 -2.49 -11.22 6.51
N GLU A 159 -1.81 -12.18 7.12
CA GLU A 159 -0.41 -12.04 7.59
C GLU A 159 0.56 -11.87 6.42
N LYS A 160 0.17 -12.33 5.22
CA LYS A 160 0.95 -12.18 3.99
C LYS A 160 0.08 -11.61 2.89
N LEU A 161 0.68 -10.72 2.11
CA LEU A 161 0.08 -10.11 0.94
C LEU A 161 1.13 -10.07 -0.16
N TYR A 162 0.80 -10.68 -1.30
CA TYR A 162 1.56 -10.56 -2.53
C TYR A 162 0.66 -9.90 -3.56
N ALA A 163 1.13 -8.89 -4.26
CA ALA A 163 0.37 -8.25 -5.33
C ALA A 163 1.27 -7.91 -6.51
N ALA A 164 0.73 -8.07 -7.71
CA ALA A 164 1.35 -7.62 -8.95
C ALA A 164 0.29 -6.88 -9.76
N GLN A 165 0.62 -5.69 -10.24
CA GLN A 165 -0.27 -4.89 -11.08
C GLN A 165 0.52 -4.26 -12.22
N SER A 166 0.00 -4.40 -13.44
CA SER A 166 0.53 -3.77 -14.63
C SER A 166 -0.44 -2.69 -15.11
N GLU A 167 0.09 -1.53 -15.47
CA GLU A 167 -0.64 -0.40 -16.01
C GLU A 167 0.00 0.05 -17.33
N THR A 168 -0.80 0.09 -18.39
CA THR A 168 -0.41 0.70 -19.66
C THR A 168 -0.97 2.11 -19.72
N ARG A 169 -0.09 3.10 -19.83
CA ARG A 169 -0.41 4.52 -19.91
C ARG A 169 -0.20 5.00 -21.33
N VAL A 170 -1.23 5.57 -21.93
CA VAL A 170 -1.18 6.11 -23.28
C VAL A 170 -1.42 7.61 -23.20
N LYS A 171 -0.39 8.41 -23.52
CA LYS A 171 -0.53 9.87 -23.64
C LYS A 171 -1.01 10.19 -25.04
N LEU A 172 -2.28 10.57 -25.15
CA LEU A 172 -2.93 10.87 -26.42
C LEU A 172 -2.45 12.21 -26.97
N ASN A 173 -2.30 13.21 -26.09
CA ASN A 173 -1.73 14.52 -26.40
C ASN A 173 -1.06 15.11 -25.14
N ASP A 174 -0.71 16.40 -25.17
CA ASP A 174 0.00 17.07 -24.07
C ASP A 174 -0.80 17.21 -22.77
N TYR A 175 -2.13 17.02 -22.82
CA TYR A 175 -3.02 17.21 -21.68
C TYR A 175 -3.78 15.95 -21.30
N LEU A 176 -4.14 15.11 -22.27
CA LEU A 176 -5.00 13.96 -22.07
C LEU A 176 -4.22 12.65 -22.21
N GLY A 177 -4.42 11.78 -21.24
CA GLY A 177 -3.96 10.39 -21.30
C GLY A 177 -5.06 9.44 -20.85
N VAL A 178 -4.88 8.18 -21.22
CA VAL A 178 -5.73 7.08 -20.76
C VAL A 178 -4.87 5.99 -20.16
N VAL A 179 -5.42 5.25 -19.22
CA VAL A 179 -4.77 4.08 -18.64
C VAL A 179 -5.68 2.88 -18.68
N VAL A 180 -5.08 1.71 -18.86
CA VAL A 180 -5.70 0.42 -18.61
C VAL A 180 -4.76 -0.35 -17.69
N PHE A 181 -5.31 -1.04 -16.71
CA PHE A 181 -4.52 -1.81 -15.76
C PHE A 181 -5.20 -3.12 -15.38
N GLY A 182 -4.36 -4.07 -14.99
CA GLY A 182 -4.77 -5.38 -14.52
C GLY A 182 -3.78 -5.87 -13.48
N GLY A 183 -4.26 -6.63 -12.52
CA GLY A 183 -3.42 -7.17 -11.46
C GLY A 183 -4.05 -8.32 -10.72
N LEU A 184 -3.22 -8.94 -9.89
CA LEU A 184 -3.56 -10.08 -9.05
C LEU A 184 -2.97 -9.83 -7.67
N ALA A 185 -3.73 -10.14 -6.63
CA ALA A 185 -3.22 -10.22 -5.28
C ALA A 185 -3.52 -11.60 -4.66
N LEU A 186 -2.70 -11.98 -3.70
CA LEU A 186 -2.88 -13.13 -2.84
C LEU A 186 -2.75 -12.64 -1.41
N SER A 187 -3.76 -12.88 -0.58
CA SER A 187 -3.71 -12.60 0.86
C SER A 187 -3.97 -13.88 1.62
N THR A 188 -3.03 -14.27 2.49
CA THR A 188 -3.09 -15.55 3.19
C THR A 188 -2.47 -15.46 4.59
N ASN A 189 -2.88 -16.37 5.46
CA ASN A 189 -2.25 -16.59 6.76
C ASN A 189 -1.30 -17.82 6.74
N SER A 190 -1.29 -18.61 5.66
CA SER A 190 -0.45 -19.81 5.55
C SER A 190 0.85 -19.54 4.77
N ALA A 191 1.87 -20.37 4.98
CA ALA A 191 3.08 -20.39 4.16
C ALA A 191 3.10 -21.52 3.14
N ARG A 192 2.29 -22.56 3.38
CA ARG A 192 2.50 -23.88 2.77
C ARG A 192 1.52 -24.19 1.64
N GLU A 193 0.39 -23.50 1.59
CA GLU A 193 -0.66 -23.79 0.61
C GLU A 193 -1.20 -22.48 0.05
N VAL A 194 -0.99 -22.27 -1.25
CA VAL A 194 -1.65 -21.20 -2.00
C VAL A 194 -2.93 -21.80 -2.56
N ASN A 195 -4.08 -21.37 -2.06
CA ASN A 195 -5.36 -21.79 -2.61
C ASN A 195 -5.76 -20.83 -3.73
N VAL A 196 -6.14 -21.35 -4.90
CA VAL A 196 -6.63 -20.56 -6.03
C VAL A 196 -7.83 -19.68 -5.63
N LYS A 197 -8.62 -20.08 -4.63
CA LYS A 197 -9.74 -19.29 -4.08
C LYS A 197 -9.30 -18.00 -3.38
N GLU A 198 -8.06 -17.94 -2.89
CA GLU A 198 -7.45 -16.76 -2.23
C GLU A 198 -6.87 -15.76 -3.23
N LEU A 199 -6.85 -16.08 -4.52
CA LEU A 199 -6.45 -15.14 -5.57
C LEU A 199 -7.53 -14.08 -5.80
N LEU A 200 -7.07 -12.85 -5.89
CA LEU A 200 -7.87 -11.65 -6.03
C LEU A 200 -7.46 -10.94 -7.31
N PRO A 201 -8.10 -11.27 -8.46
CA PRO A 201 -7.90 -10.54 -9.69
C PRO A 201 -8.55 -9.17 -9.62
N ALA A 202 -7.95 -8.19 -10.29
CA ALA A 202 -8.59 -6.92 -10.54
C ALA A 202 -8.16 -6.33 -11.88
N GLY A 203 -9.00 -5.44 -12.39
CA GLY A 203 -8.71 -4.67 -13.58
C GLY A 203 -9.47 -3.37 -13.58
N GLY A 204 -9.07 -2.47 -14.46
CA GLY A 204 -9.73 -1.19 -14.59
C GLY A 204 -9.12 -0.32 -15.66
N PHE A 205 -9.70 0.85 -15.79
CA PHE A 205 -9.22 1.88 -16.70
C PHE A 205 -9.41 3.26 -16.07
N GLY A 206 -8.81 4.26 -16.69
CA GLY A 206 -9.06 5.63 -16.30
C GLY A 206 -8.53 6.66 -17.26
N LEU A 207 -8.87 7.90 -16.92
CA LEU A 207 -8.50 9.09 -17.66
C LEU A 207 -7.46 9.88 -16.86
N ARG A 208 -6.58 10.58 -17.57
CA ARG A 208 -5.52 11.42 -17.01
C ARG A 208 -5.57 12.78 -17.67
N VAL A 209 -5.56 13.83 -16.85
CA VAL A 209 -5.52 15.23 -17.29
C VAL A 209 -4.30 15.89 -16.67
N LYS A 210 -3.44 16.51 -17.50
CA LYS A 210 -2.25 17.23 -17.04
C LYS A 210 -2.66 18.57 -16.44
N GLU A 211 -2.27 18.83 -15.19
CA GLU A 211 -2.69 20.02 -14.44
C GLU A 211 -2.01 21.31 -14.92
N SER A 212 -0.78 21.23 -15.43
CA SER A 212 -0.02 22.41 -15.86
C SER A 212 0.91 22.08 -17.02
N LYS A 213 1.18 23.06 -17.89
CA LYS A 213 2.22 22.95 -18.92
C LYS A 213 3.63 22.81 -18.32
N TYR A 214 3.87 23.45 -17.17
CA TYR A 214 5.20 23.58 -16.56
C TYR A 214 5.57 22.42 -15.62
N LYS A 215 4.57 21.75 -15.03
CA LYS A 215 4.77 20.57 -14.19
C LYS A 215 4.07 19.39 -14.83
N LYS A 216 4.77 18.26 -15.00
CA LYS A 216 4.17 17.02 -15.53
C LYS A 216 3.34 16.30 -14.47
N LEU A 217 2.49 17.03 -13.77
CA LEU A 217 1.57 16.50 -12.77
C LEU A 217 0.25 16.17 -13.47
N TYR A 218 -0.26 14.97 -13.26
CA TYR A 218 -1.53 14.52 -13.81
C TYR A 218 -2.53 14.30 -12.70
N THR A 219 -3.75 14.82 -12.87
CA THR A 219 -4.91 14.36 -12.14
C THR A 219 -5.54 13.20 -12.90
N GLY A 220 -6.13 12.24 -12.20
CA GLY A 220 -6.77 11.09 -12.82
C GLY A 220 -8.04 10.66 -12.13
N ILE A 221 -8.91 10.05 -12.93
CA ILE A 221 -10.06 9.30 -12.45
C ILE A 221 -9.90 7.88 -12.94
N ASP A 222 -10.07 6.89 -12.05
CA ASP A 222 -10.07 5.49 -12.41
C ASP A 222 -11.28 4.76 -11.90
N PHE A 223 -11.73 3.82 -12.70
CA PHE A 223 -12.75 2.85 -12.35
C PHE A 223 -12.12 1.46 -12.36
N ALA A 224 -12.29 0.72 -11.27
CA ALA A 224 -11.68 -0.58 -11.08
C ALA A 224 -12.67 -1.58 -10.50
N TRP A 225 -12.50 -2.84 -10.88
CA TRP A 225 -13.31 -3.95 -10.42
C TRP A 225 -12.42 -5.05 -9.89
N GLY A 226 -12.82 -5.61 -8.75
CA GLY A 226 -12.29 -6.82 -8.16
C GLY A 226 -13.37 -7.89 -8.04
N LYS A 227 -13.05 -8.96 -7.34
CA LYS A 227 -13.98 -10.06 -7.07
C LYS A 227 -15.03 -9.63 -6.03
N GLY A 228 -16.23 -9.26 -6.50
CA GLY A 228 -17.35 -8.87 -5.64
C GLY A 228 -17.21 -7.45 -5.05
N ASP A 229 -16.29 -6.66 -5.57
CA ASP A 229 -16.02 -5.30 -5.13
C ASP A 229 -15.66 -4.41 -6.33
N TRP A 230 -15.84 -3.11 -6.18
CA TRP A 230 -15.50 -2.12 -7.19
C TRP A 230 -15.15 -0.80 -6.53
N GLY A 231 -14.38 0.03 -7.23
CA GLY A 231 -13.92 1.29 -6.70
C GLY A 231 -13.82 2.37 -7.76
N PHE A 232 -14.19 3.58 -7.36
CA PHE A 232 -13.94 4.81 -8.07
C PHE A 232 -12.85 5.58 -7.33
N TYR A 233 -11.82 6.01 -8.06
CA TYR A 233 -10.64 6.65 -7.47
C TYR A 233 -10.37 7.98 -8.15
N PHE A 234 -10.20 9.02 -7.34
CA PHE A 234 -9.59 10.27 -7.77
C PHE A 234 -8.11 10.27 -7.40
N ARG A 235 -7.24 10.72 -8.30
CA ARG A 235 -5.79 10.74 -8.10
C ARG A 235 -5.18 12.05 -8.50
N VAL A 236 -4.13 12.43 -7.79
CA VAL A 236 -3.21 13.52 -8.15
C VAL A 236 -1.80 12.94 -8.13
N GLY A 237 -1.08 13.06 -9.24
CA GLY A 237 0.25 12.49 -9.41
C GLY A 237 0.24 11.05 -9.92
N ASP A 238 1.35 10.36 -9.69
CA ASP A 238 1.57 9.00 -10.16
C ASP A 238 0.72 7.98 -9.35
N ALA A 239 0.31 6.90 -10.01
CA ALA A 239 -0.42 5.80 -9.38
C ALA A 239 0.47 4.93 -8.46
N PHE A 240 1.80 5.08 -8.52
CA PHE A 240 2.81 4.21 -7.90
C PHE A 240 4.06 4.93 -7.35
#